data_AF-K1GTR8-F1
#
_entry.id   AF-K1GTR8-F1
#
_cell.length_a   1.000
_cell.length_b   1.000
_cell.length_c   1.000
_cell.angle_alpha   90.00
_cell.angle_beta   90.00
_cell.angle_gamma   90.00
#
_symmetry.space_group_name_H-M   'P 1'
#
loop_
_entity.id
_entity.type
_entity.pdbx_description
1 polymer ?
#
loop_
_entity_poly.entity_id
_entity_poly.type
_entity_poly.pdbx_seq_one_letter_code
_entity_poly.pdbx_strand_id
1 'polypeptide(L)'
;MERFLHDLTREKLSKSLLSLQNILLIPLKERLLNFLYGLKKNEISLTHEEIAKKLGSSREVISRNLKILEKENFLKMNRKK
;
A
#
# COMPACT_ATOMS: atom_id res chain seq x y z
N MET A 1 -7.69 -7.21 -40.01
CA MET A 1 -8.31 -6.27 -39.05
C MET A 1 -8.41 -6.89 -37.65
N GLU A 2 -8.88 -8.13 -37.53
CA GLU A 2 -9.06 -8.83 -36.23
C GLU A 2 -7.77 -9.03 -35.42
N ARG A 3 -6.65 -9.41 -36.07
CA ARG A 3 -5.34 -9.54 -35.39
C ARG A 3 -4.88 -8.22 -34.74
N PHE A 4 -5.12 -7.10 -35.41
CA PHE A 4 -4.75 -5.78 -34.89
C PHE A 4 -5.57 -5.42 -33.66
N LEU A 5 -6.88 -5.72 -33.67
CA LEU A 5 -7.76 -5.49 -32.53
C LEU A 5 -7.40 -6.38 -31.33
N HIS A 6 -7.04 -7.63 -31.60
CA HIS A 6 -6.58 -8.58 -30.56
C HIS A 6 -5.26 -8.11 -29.92
N ASP A 7 -4.30 -7.67 -30.73
CA ASP A 7 -3.00 -7.18 -30.24
C ASP A 7 -3.15 -5.89 -29.42
N LEU A 8 -3.97 -4.95 -29.89
CA LEU A 8 -4.30 -3.72 -29.17
C LEU A 8 -4.97 -4.00 -27.81
N THR A 9 -5.86 -4.98 -27.76
CA THR A 9 -6.53 -5.40 -26.52
C THR A 9 -5.51 -6.01 -25.55
N ARG A 10 -4.64 -6.89 -26.04
CA ARG A 10 -3.56 -7.49 -25.24
C ARG A 10 -2.63 -6.44 -24.67
N GLU A 11 -2.24 -5.43 -25.46
CA GLU A 11 -1.37 -4.36 -25.00
C GLU A 11 -2.02 -3.52 -23.89
N LYS A 12 -3.29 -3.13 -24.05
CA LYS A 12 -4.05 -2.40 -23.01
C LYS A 12 -4.19 -3.21 -21.72
N LEU A 13 -4.47 -4.51 -21.84
CA LEU A 13 -4.57 -5.41 -20.69
C LEU A 13 -3.21 -5.55 -19.99
N SER A 14 -2.13 -5.77 -20.72
CA SER A 14 -0.78 -5.83 -20.16
C SER A 14 -0.38 -4.52 -19.48
N LYS A 15 -0.67 -3.36 -20.07
CA LYS A 15 -0.42 -2.04 -19.43
C LYS A 15 -1.21 -1.87 -18.13
N SER A 16 -2.45 -2.32 -18.11
CA SER A 16 -3.30 -2.28 -16.91
C SER A 16 -2.77 -3.23 -15.83
N LEU A 17 -2.37 -4.45 -16.20
CA LEU A 17 -1.75 -5.42 -15.31
C LEU A 17 -0.42 -4.91 -14.73
N LEU A 18 0.43 -4.29 -15.55
CA LEU A 18 1.68 -3.68 -15.09
C LEU A 18 1.43 -2.50 -14.15
N SER A 19 0.39 -1.71 -14.39
CA SER A 19 0.00 -0.62 -13.49
C SER A 19 -0.51 -1.14 -12.15
N LEU A 20 -1.33 -2.21 -12.16
CA LEU A 20 -1.73 -2.92 -10.95
C LEU A 20 -0.51 -3.51 -10.23
N GLN A 21 0.42 -4.11 -10.98
CA GLN A 21 1.68 -4.63 -10.45
C GLN A 21 2.48 -3.52 -9.78
N ASN A 22 2.64 -2.35 -10.41
CA ASN A 22 3.37 -1.20 -9.84
C ASN A 22 2.69 -0.64 -8.58
N ILE A 23 1.35 -0.64 -8.51
CA ILE A 23 0.61 -0.26 -7.29
C ILE A 23 0.84 -1.28 -6.16
N LEU A 24 1.03 -2.55 -6.51
CA LEU A 24 1.38 -3.64 -5.59
C LEU A 24 2.89 -3.70 -5.27
N LEU A 25 3.75 -3.21 -6.16
CA LEU A 25 5.21 -3.32 -6.14
C LEU A 25 5.91 -2.07 -5.61
N ILE A 26 5.30 -0.87 -5.64
CA ILE A 26 5.68 0.14 -4.66
C ILE A 26 5.35 -0.53 -3.33
N PRO A 27 6.35 -0.88 -2.49
CA PRO A 27 6.09 -1.63 -1.29
C PRO A 27 5.06 -0.82 -0.52
N LEU A 28 3.90 -1.40 -0.23
CA LEU A 28 2.92 -0.73 0.63
C LEU A 28 3.60 -0.22 1.92
N LYS A 29 4.67 -0.91 2.34
CA LYS A 29 5.67 -0.47 3.32
C LYS A 29 6.22 0.95 3.07
N GLU A 30 6.70 1.29 1.88
CA GLU A 30 7.22 2.64 1.58
C GLU A 30 6.12 3.70 1.59
N ARG A 31 4.95 3.39 1.02
CA ARG A 31 3.79 4.30 1.08
C ARG A 31 3.32 4.53 2.51
N LEU A 32 3.32 3.47 3.32
CA LEU A 32 3.01 3.52 4.74
C LEU A 32 4.05 4.34 5.51
N LEU A 33 5.35 4.12 5.27
CA LEU A 33 6.42 4.90 5.89
C LEU A 33 6.30 6.39 5.53
N ASN A 34 6.16 6.73 4.24
CA ASN A 34 6.00 8.11 3.79
C ASN A 34 4.75 8.77 4.40
N PHE A 35 3.65 8.01 4.50
CA PHE A 35 2.45 8.49 5.19
C PHE A 35 2.71 8.79 6.67
N LEU A 36 3.35 7.88 7.40
CA LEU A 36 3.67 8.06 8.82
C LEU A 36 4.66 9.22 9.04
N TYR A 37 5.71 9.32 8.22
CA TYR A 37 6.67 10.43 8.26
C TYR A 37 6.03 11.78 7.94
N GLY A 38 5.08 11.81 6.99
CA GLY A 38 4.35 13.02 6.62
C GLY A 38 3.48 13.61 7.73
N LEU A 39 3.10 12.80 8.74
CA LEU A 39 2.32 13.29 9.88
C LEU A 39 3.14 14.19 10.83
N LYS A 40 4.48 14.15 10.76
CA LYS A 40 5.39 14.95 11.61
C LYS A 40 5.07 14.88 13.11
N LYS A 41 4.60 13.71 13.59
CA LYS A 41 4.26 13.45 14.99
C LYS A 41 5.05 12.24 15.50
N ASN A 42 5.54 12.32 16.74
CA ASN A 42 6.18 11.17 17.41
C ASN A 42 5.17 10.11 17.88
N GLU A 43 3.91 10.49 18.09
CA GLU A 43 2.84 9.58 18.46
C GLU A 43 1.66 9.73 17.50
N ILE A 44 1.19 8.61 16.97
CA ILE A 44 0.11 8.54 15.98
C ILE A 44 -1.03 7.72 16.58
N SER A 45 -2.13 8.39 16.93
CA SER A 45 -3.38 7.76 17.35
C SER A 45 -4.30 7.56 16.14
N LEU A 46 -3.97 6.63 15.25
CA LEU A 46 -4.81 6.26 14.10
C LEU A 46 -5.17 4.77 14.16
N THR A 47 -6.40 4.45 13.77
CA THR A 47 -6.80 3.06 13.61
C THR A 47 -6.20 2.46 12.34
N HIS A 48 -6.03 1.13 12.32
CA HIS A 48 -5.58 0.43 11.10
C HIS A 48 -6.55 0.66 9.93
N GLU A 49 -7.84 0.86 10.21
CA GLU A 49 -8.86 1.09 9.19
C GLU A 49 -8.75 2.51 8.58
N GLU A 50 -8.46 3.54 9.38
CA GLU A 50 -8.22 4.89 8.87
C GLU A 50 -6.97 4.95 7.97
N ILE A 51 -5.90 4.28 8.38
CA ILE A 51 -4.67 4.18 7.59
C ILE A 51 -4.96 3.43 6.27
N ALA A 52 -5.74 2.35 6.33
CA ALA A 52 -6.16 1.57 5.17
C ALA A 52 -6.99 2.40 4.18
N LYS A 53 -7.97 3.18 4.67
CA LYS A 53 -8.75 4.11 3.85
C LYS A 53 -7.87 5.17 3.17
N LYS A 54 -6.90 5.73 3.91
CA LYS A 54 -5.95 6.72 3.35
C LYS A 54 -5.01 6.16 2.30
N LEU A 55 -4.55 4.91 2.48
CA LEU A 55 -3.61 4.27 1.56
C LEU A 55 -4.30 3.45 0.44
N GLY A 56 -5.63 3.37 0.42
CA GLY A 56 -6.37 2.57 -0.54
C GLY A 56 -6.05 1.08 -0.41
N SER A 57 -5.97 0.58 0.82
CA SER A 57 -5.61 -0.80 1.16
C SER A 57 -6.63 -1.40 2.13
N SER A 58 -6.44 -2.66 2.52
CA SER A 58 -7.29 -3.32 3.52
C SER A 58 -6.66 -3.23 4.91
N ARG A 59 -7.51 -3.18 5.95
CA ARG A 59 -7.09 -3.18 7.36
C ARG A 59 -6.08 -4.29 7.68
N GLU A 60 -6.31 -5.50 7.16
CA GLU A 60 -5.43 -6.65 7.36
C GLU A 60 -4.04 -6.46 6.74
N VAL A 61 -4.00 -5.89 5.52
CA VAL A 61 -2.75 -5.63 4.81
C VAL A 61 -1.94 -4.55 5.55
N ILE A 62 -2.59 -3.49 6.03
CA ILE A 62 -1.96 -2.47 6.89
C ILE A 62 -1.48 -3.10 8.19
N SER A 63 -2.29 -3.93 8.86
CA SER A 63 -1.91 -4.59 10.11
C SER A 63 -0.67 -5.48 9.93
N ARG A 64 -0.56 -6.20 8.81
CA ARG A 64 0.61 -7.02 8.49
C ARG A 64 1.85 -6.16 8.26
N ASN A 65 1.71 -5.05 7.51
CA ASN A 65 2.83 -4.15 7.22
C ASN A 65 3.31 -3.39 8.46
N LEU A 66 2.40 -2.94 9.33
CA LEU A 66 2.77 -2.32 10.61
C LEU A 66 3.54 -3.28 11.52
N LYS A 67 3.14 -4.55 11.59
CA LYS A 67 3.91 -5.59 12.31
C LYS A 67 5.30 -5.82 11.73
N ILE A 68 5.45 -5.78 10.41
CA ILE A 68 6.75 -5.91 9.76
C ILE A 68 7.64 -4.72 10.12
N LEU A 69 7.11 -3.50 10.06
CA LEU A 69 7.83 -2.28 10.44
C LEU A 69 8.23 -2.27 11.93
N GLU A 70 7.37 -2.78 12.81
CA GLU A 70 7.69 -2.96 14.23
C GLU A 70 8.86 -3.95 14.41
N LYS A 71 8.81 -5.11 13.73
CA LYS A 71 9.89 -6.11 13.76
C LYS A 71 11.22 -5.56 13.24
N GLU A 72 11.17 -4.68 12.25
CA GLU A 72 12.35 -3.99 11.70
C GLU A 72 12.78 -2.76 12.52
N ASN A 73 12.18 -2.51 13.69
CA ASN A 73 12.47 -1.39 14.60
C ASN A 73 12.21 0.02 14.02
N PHE A 74 11.40 0.15 12.97
CA PHE A 74 11.01 1.45 12.42
C PHE A 74 9.96 2.18 13.28
N LEU A 75 9.15 1.43 14.04
CA LEU A 75 8.09 1.99 14.89
C LEU A 75 7.82 1.09 16.09
N LYS A 76 7.14 1.64 17.10
CA LYS A 76 6.58 0.87 18.22
C LYS A 76 5.07 1.02 18.23
N MET A 77 4.35 -0.09 18.27
CA MET A 77 2.90 -0.09 18.37
C MET A 77 2.47 -0.19 19.82
N ASN A 78 1.78 0.84 20.32
CA ASN A 78 1.08 0.76 21.59
C ASN A 78 -0.39 0.48 21.34
N ARG A 79 -0.92 -0.56 21.98
CA ARG A 79 -2.36 -0.83 21.97
C ARG A 79 -2.99 0.11 23.01
N LYS A 80 -3.80 1.08 22.57
CA LYS A 80 -4.65 1.81 23.50
C LYS A 80 -5.53 0.78 24.22
N LYS A 81 -5.46 0.77 25.55
CA LYS A 81 -6.37 0.05 26.42
C LYS A 81 -7.71 0.79 26.46
#